data_AF-A0A1I7WNZ3-F1
#
_entry.id   AF-A0A1I7WNZ3-F1
#
_cell.length_a   1.000
_cell.length_b   1.000
_cell.length_c   1.000
_cell.angle_alpha   90.00
_cell.angle_beta   90.00
_cell.angle_gamma   90.00
#
_symmetry.space_group_name_H-M   'P 1'
#
loop_
_entity.id
_entity.type
_entity.pdbx_description
1 polymer ?
#
loop_
_entity_poly.entity_id
_entity_poly.type
_entity_poly.pdbx_seq_one_letter_code
_entity_poly.pdbx_strand_id
1 'polypeptide(L)'
;MIIAFLSGCDYIHASKVMVGNNMFICTQGPLAATAAHFWAMVIQENVKLIVMLCRLIEDGKEKTFEYLPKTTGGKKIIGDFSIVCTLRTALPELDAVSHSILKVTYKGKTETHGDNVENTKRSKNACHTE
;
A
#
# COMPACT_ATOMS: atom_id res chain seq x y z
N MET A 1 -13.93 6.80 -12.16
CA MET A 1 -14.07 6.79 -13.63
C MET A 1 -12.75 6.29 -14.21
N ILE A 2 -12.80 5.13 -14.86
CA ILE A 2 -11.67 4.28 -15.26
C ILE A 2 -10.80 4.99 -16.31
N ILE A 3 -9.49 5.08 -16.10
CA ILE A 3 -8.50 5.29 -17.17
C ILE A 3 -7.39 4.25 -17.02
N ALA A 4 -7.57 3.13 -17.73
CA ALA A 4 -6.61 2.34 -18.48
C ALA A 4 -6.84 0.84 -18.30
N PHE A 5 -7.36 0.24 -19.37
CA PHE A 5 -7.50 -1.19 -19.53
C PHE A 5 -6.12 -1.85 -19.58
N LEU A 6 -5.79 -2.66 -18.57
CA LEU A 6 -5.00 -3.87 -18.81
C LEU A 6 -5.97 -4.85 -19.47
N SER A 7 -5.60 -5.36 -20.63
CA SER A 7 -6.45 -6.19 -21.48
C SER A 7 -7.04 -7.38 -20.70
N GLY A 8 -8.34 -7.30 -20.40
CA GLY A 8 -9.22 -8.46 -20.22
C GLY A 8 -9.69 -8.82 -18.80
N CYS A 9 -9.18 -8.21 -17.73
CA CYS A 9 -9.64 -8.50 -16.38
C CYS A 9 -9.67 -7.25 -15.49
N ASP A 10 -10.85 -6.69 -15.32
CA ASP A 10 -11.23 -5.58 -14.44
C ASP A 10 -11.56 -6.04 -13.00
N TYR A 11 -11.35 -7.33 -12.71
CA TYR A 11 -11.52 -7.91 -11.38
C TYR A 11 -10.22 -7.88 -10.55
N ILE A 12 -10.36 -7.46 -9.30
CA ILE A 12 -9.37 -7.67 -8.23
C ILE A 12 -10.08 -8.27 -7.02
N HIS A 13 -9.42 -9.20 -6.32
CA HIS A 13 -9.97 -9.80 -5.12
C HIS A 13 -9.86 -8.83 -3.92
N ALA A 14 -10.74 -7.83 -3.90
CA ALA A 14 -10.83 -6.83 -2.85
C ALA A 14 -12.28 -6.51 -2.49
N SER A 15 -12.52 -6.16 -1.23
CA SER A 15 -13.84 -5.80 -0.71
C SER A 15 -13.74 -4.50 0.09
N LYS A 16 -14.71 -3.60 -0.12
CA LYS A 16 -14.87 -2.40 0.71
C LYS A 16 -15.57 -2.77 2.01
N VAL A 17 -15.02 -2.33 3.14
CA VAL A 17 -15.55 -2.58 4.48
C VAL A 17 -15.60 -1.26 5.23
N MET A 18 -16.75 -0.96 5.81
CA MET A 18 -16.92 0.23 6.67
C MET A 18 -16.81 -0.19 8.13
N VAL A 19 -15.95 0.48 8.90
CA VAL A 19 -15.82 0.29 10.34
C VAL A 19 -15.94 1.65 11.02
N GLY A 20 -17.05 1.85 11.73
CA GLY A 20 -17.46 3.18 12.19
C GLY A 20 -17.63 4.13 11.00
N ASN A 21 -16.94 5.28 11.04
CA ASN A 21 -16.97 6.27 9.95
C ASN A 21 -15.84 6.10 8.94
N ASN A 22 -15.02 5.05 9.07
CA ASN A 22 -13.85 4.82 8.23
C ASN A 22 -14.13 3.75 7.17
N MET A 23 -13.69 4.01 5.94
CA MET A 23 -13.77 3.08 4.81
C MET A 23 -12.42 2.39 4.61
N PHE A 24 -12.44 1.06 4.55
CA PHE A 24 -11.28 0.22 4.29
C PHE A 24 -11.48 -0.57 3.01
N ILE A 25 -10.37 -0.94 2.36
CA ILE A 25 -10.34 -1.91 1.29
C ILE A 25 -9.52 -3.10 1.79
N CYS A 26 -10.20 -4.22 2.03
CA CYS A 26 -9.56 -5.48 2.39
C CYS A 26 -9.27 -6.25 1.10
N THR A 27 -8.02 -6.64 0.88
CA THR A 27 -7.59 -7.38 -0.31
C THR A 27 -6.64 -8.49 0.09
N GLN A 28 -6.54 -9.51 -0.77
CA GLN A 28 -5.42 -10.44 -0.69
C GLN A 28 -4.08 -9.72 -0.96
N GLY A 29 -2.99 -10.34 -0.52
CA GLY A 29 -1.65 -9.96 -0.95
C GLY A 29 -1.53 -9.97 -2.47
N PRO A 30 -0.94 -8.94 -3.11
CA PRO A 30 -0.75 -8.93 -4.55
C PRO A 30 0.02 -10.15 -5.03
N LEU A 31 -0.44 -10.75 -6.12
CA LEU A 31 0.30 -11.77 -6.86
C LEU A 31 1.12 -11.09 -7.96
N ALA A 32 2.14 -11.75 -8.48
CA ALA A 32 2.95 -11.20 -9.58
C ALA A 32 2.06 -10.74 -10.77
N ALA A 33 1.05 -11.54 -11.12
CA ALA A 33 0.10 -11.24 -12.19
C ALA A 33 -0.92 -10.13 -11.86
N THR A 34 -1.16 -9.85 -10.58
CA THR A 34 -2.20 -8.89 -10.13
C THR A 34 -1.64 -7.63 -9.49
N ALA A 35 -0.31 -7.52 -9.35
CA ALA A 35 0.33 -6.37 -8.71
C ALA A 35 0.06 -5.03 -9.44
N ALA A 36 -0.06 -5.05 -10.77
CA ALA A 36 -0.45 -3.85 -11.53
C ALA A 36 -1.90 -3.44 -11.25
N HIS A 37 -2.82 -4.41 -11.13
CA HIS A 37 -4.22 -4.14 -10.75
C HIS A 37 -4.32 -3.58 -9.34
N PHE A 38 -3.50 -4.08 -8.40
CA PHE A 38 -3.43 -3.53 -7.05
C PHE A 38 -3.05 -2.04 -7.06
N TRP A 39 -2.02 -1.64 -7.79
CA TRP A 39 -1.62 -0.24 -7.90
C TRP A 39 -2.65 0.63 -8.62
N ALA A 40 -3.32 0.08 -9.65
CA ALA A 40 -4.43 0.76 -10.29
C ALA A 40 -5.58 1.03 -9.29
N MET A 41 -5.94 0.03 -8.47
CA MET A 41 -6.95 0.17 -7.41
C MET A 41 -6.56 1.24 -6.39
N VAL A 42 -5.30 1.23 -5.92
CA VAL A 42 -4.79 2.21 -4.94
C VAL A 42 -4.97 3.64 -5.43
N ILE A 43 -4.57 3.93 -6.68
CA ILE A 43 -4.75 5.26 -7.27
C ILE A 43 -6.23 5.58 -7.52
N GLN A 44 -6.98 4.64 -8.09
CA GLN A 44 -8.40 4.84 -8.43
C GLN A 44 -9.25 5.17 -7.18
N GLU A 45 -8.97 4.49 -6.07
CA GLU A 45 -9.67 4.68 -4.81
C GLU A 45 -9.03 5.76 -3.92
N ASN A 46 -8.00 6.45 -4.44
CA ASN A 46 -7.28 7.53 -3.75
C ASN A 46 -6.80 7.11 -2.34
N VAL A 47 -6.37 5.86 -2.21
CA VAL A 47 -5.90 5.27 -0.95
C VAL A 47 -4.69 6.07 -0.47
N LYS A 48 -4.61 6.39 0.83
CA LYS A 48 -3.48 7.17 1.40
C LYS A 48 -2.51 6.33 2.22
N LEU A 49 -3.02 5.25 2.80
CA LEU A 49 -2.26 4.34 3.65
C LEU A 49 -2.50 2.89 3.20
N ILE A 50 -1.40 2.15 3.04
CA ILE A 50 -1.42 0.72 2.80
C ILE A 50 -0.85 0.04 4.05
N VAL A 51 -1.60 -0.88 4.64
CA VAL A 51 -1.17 -1.67 5.79
C VAL A 51 -0.93 -3.10 5.32
N MET A 52 0.33 -3.56 5.41
CA MET A 52 0.71 -4.94 5.09
C MET A 52 0.89 -5.72 6.39
N LEU A 53 0.09 -6.78 6.56
CA LEU A 53 0.02 -7.56 7.79
C LEU A 53 0.80 -8.88 7.77
N CYS A 54 1.42 -9.22 6.63
CA CYS A 54 2.18 -10.46 6.44
C CYS A 54 3.60 -10.17 5.95
N ARG A 55 4.48 -11.17 6.03
CA ARG A 55 5.78 -11.16 5.34
C ARG A 55 5.61 -11.64 3.89
N LEU A 56 6.60 -11.37 3.03
CA LEU A 56 6.63 -11.90 1.67
C LEU A 56 6.56 -13.44 1.65
N ILE A 57 7.29 -14.05 2.59
CA ILE A 57 7.36 -15.51 2.78
C ILE A 57 7.07 -15.82 4.25
N GLU A 58 6.17 -16.77 4.48
CA GLU A 58 5.83 -17.31 5.79
C GLU A 58 5.74 -18.82 5.69
N ASP A 59 6.33 -19.55 6.64
CA ASP A 59 6.38 -21.01 6.65
C ASP A 59 6.87 -21.63 5.33
N GLY A 60 7.85 -20.98 4.70
CA GLY A 60 8.43 -21.39 3.41
C GLY A 60 7.51 -21.18 2.20
N LYS A 61 6.36 -20.52 2.36
CA LYS A 61 5.39 -20.26 1.29
C LYS A 61 5.33 -18.77 0.97
N GLU A 62 5.30 -18.44 -0.32
CA GLU A 62 5.06 -17.08 -0.78
C GLU A 62 3.62 -16.67 -0.43
N LYS A 63 3.49 -15.58 0.34
CA LYS A 63 2.20 -15.01 0.73
C LYS A 63 1.80 -13.84 -0.15
N THR A 64 2.79 -13.10 -0.64
CA THR A 64 2.59 -11.95 -1.51
C THR A 64 3.82 -11.69 -2.33
N PHE A 65 3.60 -11.27 -3.57
CA PHE A 65 4.61 -10.73 -4.45
C PHE A 65 5.26 -9.50 -3.81
N GLU A 66 6.52 -9.24 -4.15
CA GLU A 66 7.22 -8.02 -3.73
C GLU A 66 6.77 -6.83 -4.58
N TYR A 67 5.64 -6.22 -4.23
CA TYR A 67 5.06 -5.08 -4.95
C TYR A 67 5.58 -3.70 -4.49
N LEU A 68 6.38 -3.65 -3.42
CA LEU A 68 6.98 -2.44 -2.84
C LEU A 68 8.51 -2.46 -2.94
N PRO A 69 9.20 -1.30 -3.03
CA PRO A 69 10.64 -1.22 -2.88
C PRO A 69 11.08 -1.55 -1.44
N LYS A 70 12.19 -2.28 -1.29
CA LYS A 70 12.71 -2.73 0.03
C LYS A 70 13.53 -1.67 0.78
N THR A 71 14.07 -0.69 0.08
CA THR A 71 15.04 0.28 0.62
C THR A 71 14.67 1.70 0.24
N THR A 72 15.08 2.66 1.09
CA THR A 72 15.01 4.09 0.77
C THR A 72 15.79 4.39 -0.52
N GLY A 73 15.20 5.15 -1.42
CA GLY A 73 15.70 5.41 -2.77
C GLY A 73 15.44 4.27 -3.77
N GLY A 74 14.98 3.10 -3.28
CA GLY A 74 14.64 1.96 -4.11
C GLY A 74 13.45 2.26 -5.04
N LYS A 75 13.50 1.69 -6.23
CA LYS A 75 12.46 1.82 -7.26
C LYS A 75 11.95 0.44 -7.67
N LYS A 76 10.64 0.30 -7.79
CA LYS A 76 9.97 -0.87 -8.36
C LYS A 76 9.14 -0.42 -9.56
N ILE A 77 9.28 -1.12 -10.68
CA ILE A 77 8.44 -0.92 -11.86
C ILE A 77 7.50 -2.11 -11.98
N ILE A 78 6.21 -1.85 -12.11
CA ILE A 78 5.16 -2.86 -12.24
C ILE A 78 4.20 -2.39 -13.34
N GLY A 79 4.32 -2.96 -14.54
CA GLY A 79 3.64 -2.42 -15.73
C GLY A 79 4.01 -0.95 -15.95
N ASP A 80 3.00 -0.09 -16.06
CA ASP A 80 3.15 1.37 -16.25
C ASP A 80 3.36 2.15 -14.93
N PHE A 81 3.42 1.45 -13.79
CA PHE A 81 3.59 2.08 -12.47
C PHE A 81 5.07 2.11 -12.07
N SER A 82 5.51 3.29 -11.63
CA SER A 82 6.82 3.50 -10.99
C SER A 82 6.62 3.84 -9.53
N ILE A 83 7.04 2.94 -8.64
CA ILE A 83 6.93 3.08 -7.19
C ILE A 83 8.32 3.33 -6.63
N VAL A 84 8.52 4.49 -6.02
CA VAL A 84 9.78 4.89 -5.41
C VAL A 84 9.58 5.03 -3.91
N CYS A 85 10.41 4.36 -3.12
CA CYS A 85 10.43 4.55 -1.68
C CYS A 85 11.28 5.77 -1.37
N THR A 86 10.66 6.86 -0.91
CA THR A 86 11.37 8.10 -0.59
C THR A 86 11.89 8.11 0.84
N LEU A 87 11.23 7.36 1.73
CA LEU A 87 11.65 7.18 3.12
C LEU A 87 11.24 5.78 3.57
N ARG A 88 12.10 5.14 4.35
CA ARG A 88 11.76 3.93 5.11
C ARG A 88 12.39 4.00 6.49
N THR A 89 11.58 3.82 7.51
CA THR A 89 11.97 3.87 8.92
C THR A 89 11.46 2.61 9.61
N ALA A 90 12.35 1.86 10.26
CA ALA A 90 11.94 0.79 11.17
C ALA A 90 11.27 1.42 12.39
N LEU A 91 10.20 0.81 12.90
CA LEU A 91 9.52 1.26 14.12
C LEU A 91 10.03 0.40 15.28
N PRO A 92 10.96 0.90 16.13
CA PRO A 92 11.61 0.08 17.16
C PRO A 92 10.63 -0.49 18.18
N GLU A 93 9.49 0.17 18.38
CA GLU A 93 8.43 -0.29 19.28
C GLU A 93 7.63 -1.50 18.76
N LEU A 94 7.80 -1.89 17.49
CA LEU A 94 7.07 -2.98 16.86
C LEU A 94 8.02 -3.89 16.09
N ASP A 95 8.12 -5.14 16.54
CA ASP A 95 9.00 -6.14 15.92
C ASP A 95 8.69 -6.31 14.42
N ALA A 96 9.73 -6.19 13.61
CA ALA A 96 9.70 -6.36 12.16
C ALA A 96 8.72 -5.44 11.40
N VAL A 97 8.28 -4.33 12.00
CA VAL A 97 7.44 -3.33 11.32
C VAL A 97 8.30 -2.18 10.79
N SER A 98 7.98 -1.74 9.58
CA SER A 98 8.57 -0.55 8.97
C SER A 98 7.50 0.36 8.43
N HIS A 99 7.69 1.66 8.62
CA HIS A 99 6.92 2.68 7.94
C HIS A 99 7.68 3.14 6.69
N SER A 100 6.99 3.26 5.55
CA SER A 100 7.58 3.72 4.29
C SER A 100 6.72 4.79 3.64
N ILE A 101 7.36 5.83 3.09
CA ILE A 101 6.73 6.83 2.23
C ILE A 101 7.04 6.46 0.78
N LEU A 102 5.99 6.40 -0.03
CA LEU A 102 6.04 5.95 -1.41
C LEU A 102 5.60 7.07 -2.34
N LYS A 103 6.40 7.34 -3.36
CA LYS A 103 6.03 8.16 -4.51
C LYS A 103 5.64 7.22 -5.64
N VAL A 104 4.38 7.27 -6.04
CA VAL A 104 3.83 6.44 -7.11
C VAL A 104 3.61 7.31 -8.33
N THR A 105 4.10 6.88 -9.49
CA THR A 105 3.87 7.57 -10.77
C THR A 105 3.22 6.61 -11.75
N TYR A 106 2.11 7.05 -12.36
CA TYR A 106 1.38 6.34 -13.40
C TYR A 106 1.27 7.21 -14.65
N LYS A 107 1.81 6.75 -15.79
CA LYS A 107 1.78 7.49 -17.08
C LYS A 107 2.16 8.99 -16.95
N GLY A 108 3.11 9.31 -16.08
CA GLY A 108 3.60 10.68 -15.83
C GLY A 108 2.85 11.48 -14.76
N LYS A 109 1.71 11.01 -14.23
CA LYS A 109 1.02 11.61 -13.07
C LYS A 109 1.55 11.01 -11.78
N THR A 110 1.82 11.84 -10.77
CA THR A 110 2.47 11.43 -9.51
C THR A 110 1.56 11.64 -8.31
N GLU A 111 1.49 10.64 -7.42
CA GLU A 111 0.86 10.73 -6.11
C GLU A 111 1.80 10.21 -5.01
N THR A 112 1.91 10.94 -3.91
CA THR A 112 2.67 10.53 -2.72
C THR A 112 1.74 9.86 -1.72
N HIS A 113 2.15 8.71 -1.21
CA HIS A 113 1.44 7.87 -0.25
C HIS A 113 2.32 7.67 0.98
N GLY A 114 1.77 7.89 2.17
CA GLY A 114 2.50 7.83 3.45
C GLY A 114 2.16 9.02 4.33
N ASP A 115 1.90 8.74 5.61
CA ASP A 115 1.59 9.76 6.61
C ASP A 115 2.88 10.22 7.31
N ASN A 116 3.04 11.52 7.57
CA ASN A 116 4.10 11.99 8.46
C ASN A 116 3.87 11.42 9.86
N VAL A 117 4.90 10.76 10.42
CA VAL A 117 4.90 10.06 11.72
C VAL A 117 4.40 10.93 12.89
N GLU A 118 4.43 12.26 12.75
CA GLU A 118 3.92 13.21 13.75
C GLU A 118 2.39 13.15 13.95
N ASN A 119 1.61 12.78 12.93
CA ASN A 119 0.15 12.69 13.07
C ASN A 119 -0.33 11.42 13.79
N THR A 120 0.46 10.34 13.77
CA THR A 120 0.12 9.09 14.46
C THR A 120 0.15 9.24 15.98
N LYS A 121 0.93 10.20 16.51
CA LYS A 121 0.97 10.49 17.96
C LYS A 121 -0.28 11.21 18.48
N ARG A 122 -0.99 11.98 17.63
CA ARG A 122 -2.24 12.65 18.03
C ARG A 122 -3.42 11.68 18.16
N SER A 123 -3.47 10.63 17.34
CA SER A 123 -4.59 9.67 17.36
C SER A 123 -4.59 8.73 18.57
N LYS A 124 -3.43 8.45 19.18
CA LYS A 124 -3.36 7.58 20.38
C LYS A 124 -3.72 8.31 21.68
N ASN A 125 -3.66 9.65 21.71
CA ASN A 125 -4.01 10.44 22.89
C ASN A 125 -5.49 10.85 22.95
N ALA A 126 -6.29 10.55 21.92
CA ALA A 126 -7.71 10.90 21.87
C ALA A 126 -8.65 9.74 22.27
N CYS A 127 -8.12 8.53 22.50
CA CYS A 127 -8.92 7.32 22.81
C CYS A 127 -8.91 6.94 24.32
N HIS A 128 -8.44 7.84 25.18
CA HIS A 128 -8.54 7.71 26.64
C HIS A 128 -9.06 9.00 27.26
N THR A 129 -10.34 9.28 27.05
CA THR A 129 -11.16 10.07 27.98
C THR A 129 -12.62 9.67 27.78
N GLU A 130 -13.16 9.09 28.85
CA GLU A 130 -14.57 8.79 29.18
C GLU A 130 -15.25 7.60 28.49
#